data_AF-A0A946KRJ8-F1
#
_entry.id   AF-A0A946KRJ8-F1
#
_cell.length_a   1.000
_cell.length_b   1.000
_cell.length_c   1.000
_cell.angle_alpha   90.00
_cell.angle_beta   90.00
_cell.angle_gamma   90.00
#
_symmetry.space_group_name_H-M   'P 1'
#
loop_
_entity.id
_entity.type
_entity.pdbx_description
1 polymer ?
#
loop_
_entity_poly.entity_id
_entity_poly.type
_entity_poly.pdbx_seq_one_letter_code
_entity_poly.pdbx_strand_id
1 'polypeptide(L)'
;SPIAAAAARLRPDIFTAMALLSVPYDARNDHRPSETFASFSDTEEFYITYFQKPGQAETEIAKDPRRWLAGFYFSASGDCPPPEPGQKSMGFVPPGGLLSDGFSYPSSPLEWMTDADLDFYTAEFAKAGFTGGLNRYRCIDHDWVDLRAWHHAPIYQPSLFVGGEKDGPTLWGAGAISRFSETLPGLRGTHILEGAGHWLQQEAATQVNDLLLEFVDGIS
;
A
#
# COMPACT_ATOMS: atom_id res chain seq x y z
N SER A 1 -2.34 2.73 -5.59
CA SER A 1 -2.03 2.54 -7.02
C SER A 1 -2.91 1.59 -7.82
N PRO A 2 -3.26 0.37 -7.37
CA PRO A 2 -3.93 -0.61 -8.25
C PRO A 2 -5.26 -0.13 -8.84
N ILE A 3 -6.03 0.67 -8.10
CA ILE A 3 -7.29 1.28 -8.58
C ILE A 3 -7.01 2.25 -9.73
N ALA A 4 -6.01 3.13 -9.61
CA ALA A 4 -5.65 4.08 -10.66
C ALA A 4 -5.14 3.36 -11.93
N ALA A 5 -4.30 2.34 -11.76
CA ALA A 5 -3.83 1.51 -12.88
C ALA A 5 -4.97 0.74 -13.56
N ALA A 6 -5.93 0.19 -12.79
CA ALA A 6 -7.12 -0.43 -13.34
C ALA A 6 -7.99 0.58 -14.10
N ALA A 7 -8.20 1.78 -13.55
CA ALA A 7 -8.97 2.84 -14.20
C ALA A 7 -8.33 3.26 -15.53
N ALA A 8 -7.03 3.54 -15.55
CA ALA A 8 -6.25 3.86 -16.76
C ALA A 8 -6.36 2.76 -17.82
N ARG A 9 -6.27 1.50 -17.40
CA ARG A 9 -6.35 0.36 -18.31
C ARG A 9 -7.74 0.11 -18.88
N LEU A 10 -8.78 0.27 -18.06
CA LEU A 10 -10.16 0.00 -18.46
C LEU A 10 -10.78 1.14 -19.26
N ARG A 11 -10.37 2.38 -18.98
CA ARG A 11 -10.88 3.60 -19.63
C ARG A 11 -9.74 4.53 -20.03
N PRO A 12 -8.86 4.11 -20.97
CA PRO A 12 -7.77 4.94 -21.45
C PRO A 12 -8.24 6.21 -22.16
N ASP A 13 -9.50 6.23 -22.60
CA ASP A 13 -10.20 7.37 -23.18
C ASP A 13 -10.59 8.45 -22.15
N ILE A 14 -10.68 8.09 -20.85
CA ILE A 14 -10.94 9.03 -19.75
C ILE A 14 -9.65 9.35 -18.99
N PHE A 15 -8.90 8.32 -18.63
CA PHE A 15 -7.71 8.44 -17.79
C PHE A 15 -6.47 8.44 -18.68
N THR A 16 -6.08 9.64 -19.10
CA THR A 16 -5.02 9.87 -20.10
C THR A 16 -3.61 9.90 -19.53
N ALA A 17 -3.46 9.97 -18.20
CA ALA A 17 -2.20 9.86 -17.47
C ALA A 17 -2.45 9.33 -16.05
N MET A 18 -1.41 8.81 -15.38
CA MET A 18 -1.54 8.31 -14.00
C MET A 18 -0.26 8.48 -13.17
N ALA A 19 -0.41 8.85 -11.90
CA ALA A 19 0.65 8.76 -10.90
C ALA A 19 0.36 7.64 -9.91
N LEU A 20 1.35 6.80 -9.64
CA LEU A 20 1.28 5.65 -8.75
C LEU A 20 2.21 5.90 -7.55
N LEU A 21 1.65 5.93 -6.34
CA LEU A 21 2.40 6.15 -5.11
C LEU A 21 2.44 4.87 -4.28
N SER A 22 3.61 4.56 -3.70
CA SER A 22 3.91 3.38 -2.87
C SER A 22 3.82 2.03 -3.61
N VAL A 23 2.61 1.61 -3.99
CA VAL A 23 2.39 0.31 -4.61
C VAL A 23 2.75 0.38 -6.11
N PRO A 24 3.72 -0.40 -6.62
CA PRO A 24 4.05 -0.38 -8.04
C PRO A 24 2.96 -1.03 -8.90
N TYR A 25 2.97 -0.71 -10.19
CA TYR A 25 2.15 -1.46 -11.14
C TYR A 25 2.74 -2.86 -11.34
N ASP A 26 1.96 -3.89 -11.00
CA ASP A 26 2.23 -5.25 -11.44
C ASP A 26 1.09 -5.73 -12.34
N ALA A 27 1.44 -6.14 -13.56
CA ALA A 27 0.45 -6.60 -14.52
C ALA A 27 -0.15 -7.93 -14.05
N ARG A 28 -1.45 -8.13 -14.30
CA ARG A 28 -2.12 -9.40 -14.00
C ARG A 28 -1.34 -10.55 -14.65
N ASN A 29 -0.85 -11.48 -13.85
CA ASN A 29 -0.06 -12.63 -14.29
C ASN A 29 -0.77 -13.96 -13.97
N ASP A 30 -0.08 -15.08 -14.13
CA ASP A 30 -0.63 -16.42 -13.90
C ASP A 30 -0.79 -16.80 -12.42
N HIS A 31 -0.13 -16.08 -11.52
CA HIS A 31 -0.17 -16.35 -10.09
C HIS A 31 -1.40 -15.72 -9.47
N ARG A 32 -2.20 -16.55 -8.81
CA ARG A 32 -3.35 -16.09 -8.03
C ARG A 32 -2.87 -15.36 -6.77
N PRO A 33 -3.31 -14.11 -6.50
CA PRO A 33 -2.75 -13.31 -5.41
C PRO A 33 -2.82 -13.98 -4.04
N SER A 34 -3.96 -14.58 -3.68
CA SER A 34 -4.10 -15.26 -2.38
C SER A 34 -3.11 -16.41 -2.19
N GLU A 35 -2.83 -17.18 -3.25
CA GLU A 35 -1.87 -18.29 -3.22
C GLU A 35 -0.44 -17.78 -3.08
N THR A 36 -0.10 -16.69 -3.79
CA THR A 36 1.21 -16.02 -3.67
C THR A 36 1.43 -15.49 -2.25
N PHE A 37 0.44 -14.81 -1.65
CA PHE A 37 0.58 -14.29 -0.30
C PHE A 37 0.61 -15.38 0.77
N ALA A 38 -0.12 -16.48 0.57
CA ALA A 38 -0.06 -17.64 1.45
C ALA A 38 1.31 -18.35 1.40
N SER A 39 2.08 -18.21 0.31
CA SER A 39 3.41 -18.82 0.20
C SER A 39 4.54 -17.98 0.80
N PHE A 40 4.26 -16.81 1.39
CA PHE A 40 5.30 -15.94 1.95
C PHE A 40 5.91 -16.48 3.24
N SER A 41 5.17 -17.32 3.98
CA SER A 41 5.64 -17.96 5.20
C SER A 41 4.88 -19.26 5.44
N ASP A 42 5.59 -20.30 5.88
CA ASP A 42 5.00 -21.58 6.25
C ASP A 42 4.39 -21.57 7.68
N THR A 43 4.77 -20.58 8.50
CA THR A 43 4.46 -20.56 9.93
C THR A 43 3.65 -19.35 10.38
N GLU A 44 3.75 -18.24 9.67
CA GLU A 44 3.07 -16.99 10.01
C GLU A 44 2.13 -16.58 8.88
N GLU A 45 1.03 -15.91 9.22
CA GLU A 45 0.06 -15.45 8.24
C GLU A 45 0.44 -14.04 7.76
N PHE A 46 0.66 -13.86 6.47
CA PHE A 46 0.84 -12.52 5.91
C PHE A 46 -0.43 -11.68 6.09
N TYR A 47 -0.30 -10.39 6.38
CA TYR A 47 -1.44 -9.53 6.77
C TYR A 47 -2.59 -9.52 5.73
N ILE A 48 -2.29 -9.63 4.43
CA ILE A 48 -3.32 -9.71 3.38
C ILE A 48 -4.13 -11.00 3.50
N THR A 49 -3.49 -12.12 3.84
CA THR A 49 -4.14 -13.41 4.13
C THR A 49 -5.00 -13.28 5.39
N TYR A 50 -4.47 -12.65 6.45
CA TYR A 50 -5.20 -12.38 7.70
C TYR A 50 -6.48 -11.54 7.47
N PHE A 51 -6.45 -10.62 6.51
CA PHE A 51 -7.61 -9.79 6.14
C PHE A 51 -8.69 -10.55 5.36
N GLN A 52 -8.40 -11.73 4.80
CA GLN A 52 -9.35 -12.47 3.95
C GLN A 52 -10.57 -12.95 4.74
N LYS A 53 -10.41 -13.34 6.01
CA LYS A 53 -11.51 -13.86 6.82
C LYS A 53 -12.44 -12.73 7.29
N PRO A 54 -13.73 -12.71 6.88
CA PRO A 54 -14.66 -11.68 7.33
C PRO A 54 -14.83 -11.69 8.85
N GLY A 55 -14.74 -10.51 9.47
CA GLY A 55 -14.91 -10.32 10.91
C GLY A 55 -13.65 -10.55 11.75
N GLN A 56 -12.60 -11.15 11.21
CA GLN A 56 -11.37 -11.42 11.96
C GLN A 56 -10.63 -10.12 12.31
N ALA A 57 -10.13 -9.43 11.29
CA ALA A 57 -9.43 -8.16 11.47
C ALA A 57 -10.35 -7.09 12.07
N GLU A 58 -11.64 -7.08 11.71
CA GLU A 58 -12.61 -6.17 12.34
C GLU A 58 -12.69 -6.36 13.86
N THR A 59 -12.74 -7.60 14.34
CA THR A 59 -12.80 -7.90 15.79
C THR A 59 -11.51 -7.49 16.49
N GLU A 60 -10.35 -7.65 15.84
CA GLU A 60 -9.08 -7.15 16.38
C GLU A 60 -9.13 -5.62 16.52
N ILE A 61 -9.44 -4.92 15.43
CA ILE A 61 -9.42 -3.45 15.37
C ILE A 61 -10.45 -2.85 16.32
N ALA A 62 -11.62 -3.46 16.48
CA ALA A 62 -12.70 -2.95 17.33
C ALA A 62 -12.35 -2.87 18.82
N LYS A 63 -11.27 -3.54 19.27
CA LYS A 63 -10.82 -3.48 20.67
C LYS A 63 -10.36 -2.08 21.06
N ASP A 64 -9.59 -1.43 20.18
CA ASP A 64 -9.11 -0.06 20.34
C ASP A 64 -8.72 0.52 18.96
N PRO A 65 -9.69 1.06 18.21
CA PRO A 65 -9.43 1.54 16.84
C PRO A 65 -8.39 2.65 16.77
N ARG A 66 -8.37 3.56 17.75
CA ARG A 66 -7.40 4.64 17.80
C ARG A 66 -5.99 4.09 17.96
N ARG A 67 -5.80 3.18 18.92
CA ARG A 67 -4.50 2.55 19.15
C ARG A 67 -4.07 1.68 17.97
N TRP A 68 -4.99 0.98 17.33
CA TRP A 68 -4.69 0.18 16.15
C TRP A 68 -4.21 1.07 15.00
N LEU A 69 -4.93 2.16 14.71
CA LEU A 69 -4.53 3.15 13.70
C LEU A 69 -3.17 3.77 14.03
N ALA A 70 -2.96 4.23 15.27
CA ALA A 70 -1.68 4.82 15.68
C ALA A 70 -0.50 3.87 15.44
N GLY A 71 -0.66 2.60 15.81
CA GLY A 71 0.36 1.58 15.62
C GLY A 71 0.59 1.26 14.14
N PHE A 72 -0.47 1.14 13.34
CA PHE A 72 -0.36 0.87 11.90
C PHE A 72 0.30 2.03 11.15
N TYR A 73 -0.13 3.26 11.41
CA TYR A 73 0.45 4.46 10.82
C TYR A 73 1.94 4.57 11.14
N PHE A 74 2.32 4.45 12.40
CA PHE A 74 3.73 4.56 12.78
C PHE A 74 4.56 3.39 12.24
N SER A 75 4.10 2.15 12.38
CA SER A 75 4.90 0.98 11.96
C SER A 75 5.20 0.99 10.45
N ALA A 76 4.29 1.53 9.63
CA ALA A 76 4.47 1.64 8.19
C ALA A 76 5.26 2.89 7.76
N SER A 77 5.57 3.81 8.67
CA SER A 77 6.25 5.06 8.32
C SER A 77 7.77 4.92 8.29
N GLY A 78 8.42 5.90 7.67
CA GLY A 78 9.86 6.01 7.60
C GLY A 78 10.52 6.35 8.94
N ASP A 79 9.73 6.86 9.89
CA ASP A 79 10.16 7.16 11.27
C ASP A 79 10.21 5.91 12.16
N CYS A 80 9.57 4.80 11.75
CA CYS A 80 9.73 3.54 12.48
C CYS A 80 11.18 3.07 12.33
N PRO A 81 11.89 2.82 13.46
CA PRO A 81 13.22 2.25 13.38
C PRO A 81 13.16 0.84 12.77
N PRO A 82 14.26 0.36 12.16
CA PRO A 82 14.37 -1.03 11.75
C PRO A 82 14.05 -1.97 12.91
N PRO A 83 13.42 -3.13 12.64
CA PRO A 83 13.08 -4.08 13.69
C PRO A 83 14.35 -4.60 14.39
N GLU A 84 14.31 -4.67 15.72
CA GLU A 84 15.37 -5.30 16.51
C GLU A 84 15.36 -6.84 16.30
N PRO A 85 16.49 -7.54 16.51
CA PRO A 85 16.53 -9.00 16.41
C PRO A 85 15.45 -9.67 17.28
N GLY A 86 14.56 -10.44 16.63
CA GLY A 86 13.46 -11.14 17.31
C GLY A 86 12.18 -10.31 17.50
N GLN A 87 12.15 -9.05 17.05
CA GLN A 87 10.92 -8.27 16.98
C GLN A 87 9.97 -8.85 15.93
N LYS A 88 8.68 -8.92 16.26
CA LYS A 88 7.64 -9.37 15.33
C LYS A 88 7.49 -8.37 14.18
N SER A 89 7.34 -8.89 12.97
CA SER A 89 7.06 -8.07 11.79
C SER A 89 5.63 -7.53 11.84
N MET A 90 5.43 -6.25 11.45
CA MET A 90 4.09 -5.70 11.26
C MET A 90 3.33 -6.35 10.08
N GLY A 91 4.04 -7.07 9.19
CA GLY A 91 3.46 -7.69 8.00
C GLY A 91 3.01 -9.13 8.20
N PHE A 92 3.33 -9.75 9.34
CA PHE A 92 3.07 -11.16 9.61
C PHE A 92 2.40 -11.35 10.98
N VAL A 93 1.44 -12.27 11.03
CA VAL A 93 0.69 -12.63 12.24
C VAL A 93 1.14 -14.02 12.69
N PRO A 94 1.71 -14.16 13.90
CA PRO A 94 2.09 -15.47 14.41
C PRO A 94 0.84 -16.32 14.73
N PRO A 95 0.96 -17.66 14.80
CA PRO A 95 -0.17 -18.54 15.12
C PRO A 95 -0.90 -18.13 16.40
N GLY A 96 -2.20 -17.82 16.28
CA GLY A 96 -3.04 -17.39 17.40
C GLY A 96 -2.80 -15.96 17.88
N GLY A 97 -1.93 -15.19 17.20
CA GLY A 97 -1.65 -13.79 17.49
C GLY A 97 -2.59 -12.80 16.80
N LEU A 98 -2.28 -11.53 16.98
CA LEU A 98 -2.94 -10.38 16.35
C LEU A 98 -1.96 -9.65 15.45
N LEU A 99 -2.44 -8.98 14.40
CA LEU A 99 -1.58 -8.16 13.55
C LEU A 99 -0.96 -7.02 14.36
N SER A 100 -1.75 -6.42 15.25
CA SER A 100 -1.28 -5.37 16.17
C SER A 100 -0.18 -5.80 17.13
N ASP A 101 0.10 -7.10 17.29
CA ASP A 101 1.22 -7.57 18.12
C ASP A 101 2.59 -7.22 17.51
N GLY A 102 2.63 -6.95 16.20
CA GLY A 102 3.82 -6.49 15.48
C GLY A 102 3.93 -4.97 15.38
N PHE A 103 3.01 -4.20 15.97
CA PHE A 103 3.03 -2.75 15.86
C PHE A 103 4.01 -2.09 16.83
N SER A 104 4.71 -1.10 16.30
CA SER A 104 5.49 -0.13 17.06
C SER A 104 4.66 1.13 17.30
N TYR A 105 5.09 1.97 18.25
CA TYR A 105 4.46 3.25 18.57
C TYR A 105 5.52 4.34 18.69
N PRO A 106 5.19 5.58 18.30
CA PRO A 106 6.14 6.68 18.33
C PRO A 106 6.50 7.05 19.77
N SER A 107 7.79 7.26 20.05
CA SER A 107 8.27 7.78 21.35
C SER A 107 8.25 9.30 21.45
N SER A 108 8.00 9.99 20.33
CA SER A 108 7.94 11.45 20.19
C SER A 108 6.85 11.84 19.17
N PRO A 109 6.35 13.08 19.19
CA PRO A 109 5.41 13.55 18.18
C PRO A 109 5.95 13.37 16.76
N LEU A 110 5.06 13.03 15.82
CA LEU A 110 5.38 12.91 14.40
C LEU A 110 5.12 14.25 13.71
N GLU A 111 6.02 14.67 12.81
CA GLU A 111 5.85 15.93 12.08
C GLU A 111 4.73 15.85 11.03
N TRP A 112 4.52 14.66 10.45
CA TRP A 112 3.56 14.42 9.37
C TRP A 112 2.19 13.92 9.85
N MET A 113 2.02 13.65 11.15
CA MET A 113 0.73 13.22 11.73
C MET A 113 0.60 13.67 13.18
N THR A 114 -0.26 14.67 13.39
CA THR A 114 -0.59 15.16 14.73
C THR A 114 -1.65 14.29 15.41
N ASP A 115 -1.85 14.48 16.71
CA ASP A 115 -2.96 13.84 17.44
C ASP A 115 -4.34 14.19 16.86
N ALA A 116 -4.50 15.41 16.34
CA ALA A 116 -5.73 15.88 15.71
C ALA A 116 -5.98 15.18 14.36
N ASP A 117 -4.93 14.91 13.59
CA ASP A 117 -5.04 14.13 12.36
C ASP A 117 -5.46 12.69 12.68
N LEU A 118 -4.83 12.08 13.70
CA LEU A 118 -5.22 10.74 14.14
C LEU A 118 -6.65 10.70 14.70
N ASP A 119 -7.08 11.73 15.42
CA ASP A 119 -8.47 11.89 15.89
C ASP A 119 -9.45 11.95 14.73
N PHE A 120 -9.11 12.69 13.69
CA PHE A 120 -9.92 12.77 12.47
C PHE A 120 -10.10 11.39 11.83
N TYR A 121 -9.01 10.66 11.56
CA TYR A 121 -9.11 9.31 10.97
C TYR A 121 -9.88 8.34 11.87
N THR A 122 -9.62 8.39 13.19
CA THR A 122 -10.35 7.57 14.17
C THR A 122 -11.85 7.83 14.11
N ALA A 123 -12.27 9.10 14.05
CA ALA A 123 -13.66 9.49 13.98
C ALA A 123 -14.35 9.06 12.68
N GLU A 124 -13.63 9.10 11.55
CA GLU A 124 -14.16 8.62 10.27
C GLU A 124 -14.32 7.10 10.25
N PHE A 125 -13.34 6.35 10.76
CA PHE A 125 -13.46 4.90 10.89
C PHE A 125 -14.51 4.47 11.91
N ALA A 126 -14.77 5.26 12.95
CA ALA A 126 -15.86 5.00 13.88
C ALA A 126 -17.25 5.09 13.20
N LYS A 127 -17.40 5.95 12.18
CA LYS A 127 -18.65 6.06 11.40
C LYS A 127 -18.76 4.98 10.33
N ALA A 128 -17.67 4.74 9.59
CA ALA A 128 -17.69 3.86 8.43
C ALA A 128 -17.50 2.37 8.77
N GLY A 129 -16.81 2.09 9.87
CA GLY A 129 -16.25 0.77 10.17
C GLY A 129 -15.08 0.39 9.24
N PHE A 130 -14.44 -0.75 9.52
CA PHE A 130 -13.26 -1.21 8.78
C PHE A 130 -13.58 -2.19 7.65
N THR A 131 -14.77 -2.82 7.66
CA THR A 131 -15.15 -3.84 6.68
C THR A 131 -15.07 -3.33 5.24
N GLY A 132 -15.47 -2.08 4.97
CA GLY A 132 -15.38 -1.50 3.62
C GLY A 132 -13.95 -1.48 3.09
N GLY A 133 -13.00 -1.00 3.89
CA GLY A 133 -11.58 -0.99 3.54
C GLY A 133 -10.99 -2.40 3.45
N LEU A 134 -11.31 -3.29 4.40
CA LEU A 134 -10.84 -4.68 4.41
C LEU A 134 -11.37 -5.48 3.20
N ASN A 135 -12.58 -5.19 2.72
CA ASN A 135 -13.13 -5.81 1.53
C ASN A 135 -12.30 -5.53 0.26
N ARG A 136 -11.51 -4.44 0.22
CA ARG A 136 -10.56 -4.21 -0.89
C ARG A 136 -9.55 -5.36 -0.99
N TYR A 137 -9.06 -5.88 0.14
CA TYR A 137 -8.16 -7.03 0.19
C TYR A 137 -8.88 -8.34 -0.10
N ARG A 138 -10.15 -8.48 0.31
CA ARG A 138 -10.97 -9.68 0.02
C ARG A 138 -11.33 -9.83 -1.46
N CYS A 139 -11.18 -8.75 -2.23
CA CYS A 139 -11.43 -8.75 -3.67
C CYS A 139 -10.18 -9.00 -4.52
N ILE A 140 -8.99 -9.26 -3.97
CA ILE A 140 -7.76 -9.42 -4.78
C ILE A 140 -7.85 -10.54 -5.82
N ASP A 141 -8.48 -11.67 -5.46
CA ASP A 141 -8.68 -12.78 -6.38
C ASP A 141 -9.81 -12.50 -7.38
N HIS A 142 -10.84 -11.78 -6.95
CA HIS A 142 -11.90 -11.32 -7.84
C HIS A 142 -11.35 -10.39 -8.92
N ASP A 143 -10.53 -9.40 -8.53
CA ASP A 143 -9.82 -8.52 -9.46
C ASP A 143 -8.93 -9.32 -10.42
N TRP A 144 -8.20 -10.33 -9.93
CA TRP A 144 -7.36 -11.18 -10.77
C TRP A 144 -8.17 -11.95 -11.82
N VAL A 145 -9.37 -12.43 -11.48
CA VAL A 145 -10.31 -13.08 -12.42
C VAL A 145 -10.91 -12.05 -13.40
N ASP A 146 -11.38 -10.92 -12.91
CA ASP A 146 -12.07 -9.91 -13.72
C ASP A 146 -11.13 -9.27 -14.75
N LEU A 147 -9.86 -9.07 -14.35
CA LEU A 147 -8.84 -8.48 -15.19
C LEU A 147 -8.12 -9.49 -16.11
N ARG A 148 -8.62 -10.73 -16.23
CA ARG A 148 -8.02 -11.79 -17.08
C ARG A 148 -7.85 -11.40 -18.55
N ALA A 149 -8.73 -10.54 -19.08
CA ALA A 149 -8.64 -10.06 -20.47
C ALA A 149 -7.43 -9.15 -20.72
N TRP A 150 -6.77 -8.68 -19.65
CA TRP A 150 -5.59 -7.83 -19.68
C TRP A 150 -4.39 -8.52 -19.03
N HIS A 151 -4.28 -9.83 -19.22
CA HIS A 151 -3.14 -10.61 -18.76
C HIS A 151 -1.83 -10.11 -19.39
N HIS A 152 -0.83 -9.82 -18.56
CA HIS A 152 0.45 -9.20 -18.92
C HIS A 152 0.35 -7.90 -19.71
N ALA A 153 -0.82 -7.23 -19.68
CA ALA A 153 -1.03 -6.03 -20.48
C ALA A 153 -0.21 -4.84 -19.91
N PRO A 154 0.57 -4.15 -20.74
CA PRO A 154 1.18 -2.88 -20.35
C PRO A 154 0.13 -1.75 -20.27
N ILE A 155 0.48 -0.67 -19.57
CA ILE A 155 -0.27 0.60 -19.60
C ILE A 155 0.60 1.65 -20.32
N TYR A 156 0.06 2.23 -21.40
CA TYR A 156 0.82 3.08 -22.31
C TYR A 156 0.73 4.58 -21.99
N GLN A 157 -0.26 4.99 -21.21
CA GLN A 157 -0.42 6.38 -20.81
C GLN A 157 0.83 6.90 -20.11
N PRO A 158 1.16 8.21 -20.25
CA PRO A 158 2.15 8.86 -19.42
C PRO A 158 1.93 8.51 -17.94
N SER A 159 2.98 8.02 -17.31
CA SER A 159 2.90 7.62 -15.91
C SER A 159 4.06 8.13 -15.07
N LEU A 160 3.83 8.21 -13.77
CA LEU A 160 4.84 8.49 -12.75
C LEU A 160 4.75 7.42 -11.67
N PHE A 161 5.89 6.94 -11.17
CA PHE A 161 5.94 6.15 -9.94
C PHE A 161 6.76 6.88 -8.87
N VAL A 162 6.20 6.95 -7.66
CA VAL A 162 6.89 7.47 -6.47
C VAL A 162 6.76 6.43 -5.35
N GLY A 163 7.89 5.94 -4.85
CA GLY A 163 7.98 5.00 -3.73
C GLY A 163 8.76 5.57 -2.56
N GLY A 164 8.61 4.98 -1.38
CA GLY A 164 9.43 5.29 -0.21
C GLY A 164 10.58 4.31 -0.07
N GLU A 165 11.76 4.78 0.34
CA GLU A 165 12.89 3.90 0.61
C GLU A 165 12.55 2.83 1.68
N LYS A 166 11.74 3.19 2.66
CA LYS A 166 11.33 2.32 3.78
C LYS A 166 9.91 1.75 3.63
N ASP A 167 9.29 1.93 2.47
CA ASP A 167 7.93 1.48 2.20
C ASP A 167 7.87 -0.01 1.83
N GLY A 168 7.11 -0.82 2.60
CA GLY A 168 6.98 -2.26 2.38
C GLY A 168 6.55 -2.63 0.95
N PRO A 169 5.43 -2.11 0.43
CA PRO A 169 5.02 -2.27 -0.97
C PRO A 169 6.08 -1.88 -2.02
N THR A 170 6.84 -0.80 -1.81
CA THR A 170 7.94 -0.42 -2.70
C THR A 170 9.05 -1.48 -2.67
N LEU A 171 9.47 -1.91 -1.48
CA LEU A 171 10.53 -2.90 -1.27
C LEU A 171 10.15 -4.28 -1.83
N TRP A 172 8.99 -4.82 -1.46
CA TRP A 172 8.50 -6.10 -1.97
C TRP A 172 8.16 -6.05 -3.47
N GLY A 173 7.79 -4.87 -3.95
CA GLY A 173 7.48 -4.60 -5.35
C GLY A 173 8.70 -4.30 -6.22
N ALA A 174 9.94 -4.39 -5.71
CA ALA A 174 11.16 -4.10 -6.48
C ALA A 174 11.25 -4.87 -7.80
N GLY A 175 10.78 -6.12 -7.82
CA GLY A 175 10.71 -6.94 -9.03
C GLY A 175 9.68 -6.45 -10.07
N ALA A 176 8.61 -5.77 -9.65
CA ALA A 176 7.67 -5.12 -10.56
C ALA A 176 8.23 -3.79 -11.08
N ILE A 177 8.88 -3.02 -10.19
CA ILE A 177 9.54 -1.75 -10.53
C ILE A 177 10.63 -1.97 -11.59
N SER A 178 11.45 -3.02 -11.46
CA SER A 178 12.50 -3.32 -12.43
C SER A 178 11.97 -3.68 -13.83
N ARG A 179 10.68 -4.03 -13.96
CA ARG A 179 10.00 -4.33 -15.23
C ARG A 179 9.24 -3.15 -15.82
N PHE A 180 9.31 -1.96 -15.23
CA PHE A 180 8.52 -0.82 -15.72
C PHE A 180 8.82 -0.41 -17.17
N SER A 181 10.03 -0.65 -17.69
CA SER A 181 10.32 -0.45 -19.11
C SER A 181 9.44 -1.29 -20.04
N GLU A 182 8.91 -2.42 -19.55
CA GLU A 182 8.01 -3.33 -20.27
C GLU A 182 6.54 -3.07 -19.92
N THR A 183 6.24 -2.89 -18.62
CA THR A 183 4.86 -2.82 -18.12
C THR A 183 4.26 -1.41 -18.15
N LEU A 184 5.11 -0.38 -18.11
CA LEU A 184 4.75 1.03 -18.20
C LEU A 184 5.58 1.75 -19.29
N PRO A 185 5.38 1.47 -20.60
CA PRO A 185 6.16 2.10 -21.66
C PRO A 185 6.06 3.63 -21.72
N GLY A 186 5.02 4.21 -21.11
CA GLY A 186 4.81 5.66 -20.98
C GLY A 186 5.43 6.30 -19.72
N LEU A 187 6.19 5.55 -18.92
CA LEU A 187 6.74 6.04 -17.65
C LEU A 187 7.70 7.22 -17.85
N ARG A 188 7.44 8.31 -17.14
CA ARG A 188 8.25 9.54 -17.14
C ARG A 188 9.31 9.56 -16.05
N GLY A 189 9.06 8.87 -14.94
CA GLY A 189 10.00 8.80 -13.83
C GLY A 189 9.64 7.74 -12.79
N THR A 190 10.67 7.20 -12.16
CA THR A 190 10.62 6.35 -10.97
C THR A 190 11.41 7.07 -9.89
N HIS A 191 10.76 7.50 -8.82
CA HIS A 191 11.38 8.24 -7.74
C HIS A 191 11.25 7.45 -6.44
N ILE A 192 12.38 7.16 -5.78
CA ILE A 192 12.40 6.57 -4.44
C ILE A 192 12.82 7.66 -3.48
N LEU A 193 11.92 8.02 -2.56
CA LEU A 193 12.16 9.09 -1.58
C LEU A 193 12.94 8.53 -0.39
N GLU A 194 14.15 9.06 -0.18
CA GLU A 194 15.03 8.69 0.92
C GLU A 194 14.35 8.91 2.26
N GLY A 195 14.49 7.96 3.18
CA GLY A 195 13.93 8.03 4.52
C GLY A 195 12.41 7.88 4.63
N ALA A 196 11.64 8.07 3.56
CA ALA A 196 10.17 8.01 3.59
C ALA A 196 9.64 6.57 3.65
N GLY A 197 8.55 6.38 4.40
CA GLY A 197 7.80 5.13 4.48
C GLY A 197 6.56 5.12 3.59
N HIS A 198 5.50 4.48 4.08
CA HIS A 198 4.29 4.18 3.31
C HIS A 198 3.43 5.41 3.01
N TRP A 199 3.39 6.40 3.89
CA TRP A 199 2.47 7.54 3.82
C TRP A 199 3.09 8.72 3.09
N LEU A 200 3.70 8.47 1.93
CA LEU A 200 4.53 9.41 1.15
C LEU A 200 3.97 10.83 1.08
N GLN A 201 2.68 10.96 0.74
CA GLN A 201 2.01 12.25 0.58
C GLN A 201 1.83 13.04 1.90
N GLN A 202 2.04 12.40 3.05
CA GLN A 202 2.11 13.05 4.37
C GLN A 202 3.56 13.17 4.83
N GLU A 203 4.35 12.09 4.75
CA GLU A 203 5.75 12.04 5.24
C GLU A 203 6.70 12.94 4.44
N ALA A 204 6.50 13.05 3.14
CA ALA A 204 7.35 13.79 2.21
C ALA A 204 6.51 14.72 1.31
N ALA A 205 5.51 15.38 1.90
CA ALA A 205 4.47 16.12 1.18
C ALA A 205 5.03 17.12 0.15
N THR A 206 6.06 17.89 0.51
CA THR A 206 6.70 18.85 -0.42
C THR A 206 7.30 18.15 -1.64
N GLN A 207 8.10 17.10 -1.44
CA GLN A 207 8.73 16.36 -2.55
C GLN A 207 7.69 15.68 -3.44
N VAL A 208 6.64 15.11 -2.84
CA VAL A 208 5.54 14.51 -3.60
C VAL A 208 4.82 15.56 -4.44
N ASN A 209 4.54 16.74 -3.87
CA ASN A 209 3.91 17.84 -4.61
C ASN A 209 4.76 18.29 -5.79
N ASP A 210 6.06 18.50 -5.57
CA ASP A 210 6.99 18.93 -6.63
C ASP A 210 7.02 17.93 -7.78
N LEU A 211 7.13 16.63 -7.49
CA LEU A 211 7.14 15.57 -8.50
C LEU A 211 5.82 15.47 -9.26
N LEU A 212 4.68 15.62 -8.58
CA LEU A 212 3.37 15.57 -9.22
C LEU A 212 3.14 16.78 -10.13
N LEU A 213 3.54 17.97 -9.70
CA LEU A 213 3.42 19.19 -10.49
C LEU A 213 4.34 19.14 -11.72
N GLU A 214 5.61 18.74 -11.54
CA GLU A 214 6.54 18.54 -12.67
C GLU A 214 5.99 17.53 -13.67
N PHE A 215 5.43 16.42 -13.19
CA PHE A 215 4.81 15.42 -14.06
C PHE A 215 3.61 15.97 -14.84
N VAL A 216 2.71 16.69 -14.18
CA VAL A 216 1.52 17.29 -14.83
C VAL A 216 1.93 18.35 -15.85
N ASP A 217 2.87 19.23 -15.52
CA ASP A 217 3.38 20.25 -16.44
C ASP A 217 4.07 19.61 -17.66
N GLY A 218 4.75 18.48 -17.47
CA GLY A 218 5.45 17.76 -18.55
C GLY A 218 4.56 16.94 -19.49
N ILE A 219 3.27 16.74 -19.16
CA ILE A 219 2.31 16.03 -20.01
C ILE A 219 1.19 16.92 -20.58
N SER A 220 1.17 18.19 -20.16
CA SER A 220 0.23 19.22 -20.62
C SER A 220 0.53 19.71 -22.03
#